data_AF-A0A6L5FT34-F1
#
_entry.id   AF-A0A6L5FT34-F1
#
_cell.length_a   1.000
_cell.length_b   1.000
_cell.length_c   1.000
_cell.angle_alpha   90.00
_cell.angle_beta   90.00
_cell.angle_gamma   90.00
#
_symmetry.space_group_name_H-M   'P 1'
#
loop_
_entity.id
_entity.type
_entity.pdbx_description
1 polymer ?
#
loop_
_entity_poly.entity_id
_entity_poly.type
_entity_poly.pdbx_seq_one_letter_code
_entity_poly.pdbx_strand_id
1 'polypeptide(L)'
;MANRSRSAGKSNKQSKDTAKKARAKSDVVARKKKTVAQGRKKTRSRKNAGVQPAARMKAAAQKKDDTQTPLLFVVGEEERLERLVEGFGNNRVASLLEVSQSQPSRWRQGKERLGPVSRKRVLDLDYVLSRLLQIYPREQAEIWLTSQNSHLGGRPLDVLHLKGVGPLIEAIDAEAEGAFA
;
A
#
# COMPACT_ATOMS: atom_id res chain seq x y z
N MET A 1 33.71 59.41 -40.47
CA MET A 1 35.14 59.01 -40.58
C MET A 1 35.49 58.10 -39.41
N ALA A 2 36.30 57.06 -39.66
CA ALA A 2 36.86 56.02 -38.75
C ALA A 2 35.83 55.05 -38.12
N ASN A 3 35.74 53.73 -38.38
CA ASN A 3 36.63 52.60 -38.70
C ASN A 3 37.12 51.79 -37.47
N ARG A 4 36.97 50.44 -37.59
CA ARG A 4 37.57 49.31 -36.82
C ARG A 4 36.94 48.99 -35.45
N SER A 5 36.75 47.73 -35.01
CA SER A 5 37.07 46.40 -35.54
C SER A 5 36.43 45.29 -34.67
N ARG A 6 35.87 44.26 -35.33
CA ARG A 6 36.06 42.79 -35.17
C ARG A 6 36.12 42.12 -33.79
N SER A 7 35.30 41.06 -33.62
CA SER A 7 35.70 39.63 -33.43
C SER A 7 34.43 38.79 -33.16
N ALA A 8 33.89 37.99 -34.09
CA ALA A 8 34.28 36.64 -34.52
C ALA A 8 34.06 35.52 -33.47
N GLY A 9 33.15 34.59 -33.80
CA GLY A 9 32.88 33.37 -33.02
C GLY A 9 31.92 32.42 -33.75
N LYS A 10 32.35 31.87 -34.90
CA LYS A 10 31.73 30.72 -35.56
C LYS A 10 32.12 29.45 -34.81
N SER A 11 31.16 28.63 -34.37
CA SER A 11 31.42 27.23 -34.04
C SER A 11 30.22 26.37 -34.44
N ASN A 12 30.34 25.74 -35.62
CA ASN A 12 29.44 24.71 -36.13
C ASN A 12 30.30 23.71 -36.92
N LYS A 13 29.92 22.43 -36.91
CA LYS A 13 30.56 21.22 -37.48
C LYS A 13 31.68 20.58 -36.65
N GLN A 14 31.30 19.57 -35.85
CA GLN A 14 32.02 18.28 -35.70
C GLN A 14 31.33 17.44 -34.61
N SER A 15 30.31 16.64 -34.95
CA SER A 15 29.84 15.52 -34.07
C SER A 15 28.90 14.54 -34.77
N LYS A 16 28.99 14.42 -36.10
CA LYS A 16 28.32 13.36 -36.87
C LYS A 16 29.30 12.90 -37.94
N ASP A 17 30.11 11.88 -37.61
CA ASP A 17 30.75 10.93 -38.55
C ASP A 17 31.87 10.15 -37.84
N THR A 18 31.50 9.23 -36.95
CA THR A 18 32.29 8.01 -36.69
C THR A 18 31.33 6.85 -36.49
N ALA A 19 30.56 6.59 -37.54
CA ALA A 19 29.93 5.31 -37.72
C ALA A 19 30.99 4.21 -37.81
N LYS A 20 30.76 3.12 -37.07
CA LYS A 20 30.79 1.77 -37.66
C LYS A 20 32.16 1.28 -38.17
N LYS A 21 33.14 0.99 -37.29
CA LYS A 21 34.27 0.09 -37.65
C LYS A 21 35.09 -0.45 -36.47
N ALA A 22 34.64 -1.54 -35.83
CA ALA A 22 35.48 -2.61 -35.22
C ALA A 22 34.55 -3.65 -34.59
N ARG A 23 34.23 -4.77 -35.28
CA ARG A 23 34.92 -6.08 -35.15
C ARG A 23 35.10 -6.49 -33.67
N ALA A 24 34.27 -7.38 -33.15
CA ALA A 24 34.32 -8.84 -33.36
C ALA A 24 35.59 -9.50 -32.79
N LYS A 25 35.37 -10.37 -31.79
CA LYS A 25 36.18 -11.54 -31.38
C LYS A 25 37.45 -11.26 -30.58
N SER A 26 37.44 -11.68 -29.31
CA SER A 26 38.58 -12.25 -28.53
C SER A 26 37.96 -12.79 -27.23
N ASP A 27 37.59 -14.08 -27.18
CA ASP A 27 38.35 -15.16 -26.53
C ASP A 27 38.22 -15.13 -24.99
N VAL A 28 37.48 -16.05 -24.37
CA VAL A 28 37.86 -17.46 -24.10
C VAL A 28 39.20 -17.51 -23.36
N VAL A 29 39.15 -18.06 -22.13
CA VAL A 29 40.18 -18.85 -21.40
C VAL A 29 39.81 -18.75 -19.91
N ALA A 30 39.10 -19.75 -19.38
CA ALA A 30 39.67 -20.83 -18.56
C ALA A 30 39.76 -20.42 -17.06
N ARG A 31 39.63 -21.26 -16.04
CA ARG A 31 39.44 -22.69 -15.79
C ARG A 31 39.20 -22.72 -14.26
N LYS A 32 38.11 -23.27 -13.74
CA LYS A 32 37.97 -24.68 -13.31
C LYS A 32 38.94 -25.12 -12.21
N LYS A 33 38.37 -25.82 -11.21
CA LYS A 33 38.93 -26.72 -10.16
C LYS A 33 38.92 -26.10 -8.76
N LYS A 34 38.64 -26.79 -7.65
CA LYS A 34 38.24 -28.19 -7.35
C LYS A 34 37.91 -28.23 -5.84
N THR A 35 36.82 -28.91 -5.47
CA THR A 35 36.70 -29.95 -4.42
C THR A 35 37.81 -30.12 -3.37
N VAL A 36 37.44 -30.16 -2.07
CA VAL A 36 37.79 -31.16 -0.99
C VAL A 36 36.81 -30.86 0.17
N ALA A 37 35.80 -31.66 0.55
CA ALA A 37 35.74 -33.01 1.11
C ALA A 37 36.13 -33.14 2.61
N GLN A 38 35.24 -33.83 3.34
CA GLN A 38 35.46 -34.66 4.55
C GLN A 38 35.51 -34.03 5.95
N GLY A 39 34.62 -34.57 6.81
CA GLY A 39 34.68 -34.43 8.25
C GLY A 39 33.54 -35.14 9.00
N ARG A 40 33.32 -36.44 8.77
CA ARG A 40 32.48 -37.31 9.62
C ARG A 40 33.17 -37.53 10.98
N LYS A 41 32.42 -37.58 12.09
CA LYS A 41 32.55 -38.62 13.14
C LYS A 41 31.33 -38.67 14.08
N LYS A 42 30.79 -39.89 14.19
CA LYS A 42 29.81 -40.39 15.18
C LYS A 42 30.51 -40.70 16.51
N THR A 43 29.80 -40.63 17.62
CA THR A 43 29.71 -41.62 18.74
C THR A 43 28.81 -41.03 19.83
N ARG A 44 27.61 -41.57 20.06
CA ARG A 44 27.19 -42.72 20.90
C ARG A 44 26.83 -42.32 22.35
N SER A 45 25.55 -42.56 22.65
CA SER A 45 25.03 -43.14 23.88
C SER A 45 24.86 -42.26 25.12
N ARG A 46 23.59 -41.98 25.46
CA ARG A 46 23.04 -42.43 26.73
C ARG A 46 21.55 -42.77 26.58
N LYS A 47 21.23 -44.02 26.91
CA LYS A 47 19.90 -44.56 27.15
C LYS A 47 19.18 -43.69 28.18
N ASN A 48 17.89 -43.43 27.97
CA ASN A 48 16.92 -43.55 29.05
C ASN A 48 15.63 -44.11 28.46
N ALA A 49 15.32 -45.32 28.89
CA ALA A 49 14.11 -46.05 28.57
C ALA A 49 13.11 -45.83 29.71
N GLY A 50 11.88 -45.52 29.32
CA GLY A 50 10.67 -45.92 30.03
C GLY A 50 10.20 -45.02 31.17
N VAL A 51 9.19 -44.20 30.89
CA VAL A 51 7.83 -44.38 31.44
C VAL A 51 6.82 -43.93 30.36
N GLN A 52 5.79 -44.75 30.17
CA GLN A 52 4.72 -44.65 29.17
C GLN A 52 3.60 -43.64 29.58
N PRO A 53 2.58 -43.39 28.72
CA PRO A 53 2.01 -42.07 28.51
C PRO A 53 0.77 -41.77 29.36
N ALA A 54 0.63 -40.51 29.77
CA ALA A 54 -0.64 -39.97 30.24
C ALA A 54 -1.19 -39.01 29.18
N ALA A 55 -2.42 -39.31 28.79
CA ALA A 55 -3.21 -38.64 27.79
C ALA A 55 -3.45 -37.15 28.09
N ARG A 56 -3.89 -36.44 27.03
CA ARG A 56 -4.53 -35.11 27.04
C ARG A 56 -3.57 -33.99 27.47
N MET A 57 -3.34 -32.95 26.69
CA MET A 57 -4.35 -32.17 25.99
C MET A 57 -3.77 -31.68 24.67
N LYS A 58 -4.52 -31.92 23.59
CA LYS A 58 -4.43 -31.09 22.38
C LYS A 58 -4.58 -29.65 22.86
N ALA A 59 -3.58 -28.81 22.60
CA ALA A 59 -3.78 -27.36 22.62
C ALA A 59 -4.82 -27.08 21.53
N ALA A 60 -6.08 -27.14 21.95
CA ALA A 60 -7.22 -26.85 21.14
C ALA A 60 -7.03 -25.43 20.62
N ALA A 61 -7.22 -25.32 19.30
CA ALA A 61 -7.44 -24.08 18.60
C ALA A 61 -8.12 -23.06 19.51
N GLN A 62 -7.48 -21.92 19.70
CA GLN A 62 -8.16 -20.72 20.17
C GLN A 62 -9.14 -20.29 19.08
N LYS A 63 -10.27 -21.01 18.97
CA LYS A 63 -11.52 -20.42 18.49
C LYS A 63 -11.95 -19.47 19.59
N LYS A 64 -11.50 -18.22 19.49
CA LYS A 64 -11.96 -17.16 20.36
C LYS A 64 -13.34 -16.79 19.85
N ASP A 65 -14.34 -17.26 20.59
CA ASP A 65 -15.76 -17.10 20.35
C ASP A 65 -16.11 -15.78 19.70
N ASP A 66 -16.88 -15.91 18.63
CA ASP A 66 -17.73 -14.90 18.04
C ASP A 66 -18.51 -14.24 19.16
N THR A 67 -18.06 -13.05 19.56
CA THR A 67 -18.91 -12.15 20.33
C THR A 67 -20.04 -11.80 19.39
N GLN A 68 -21.12 -12.52 19.58
CA GLN A 68 -22.40 -12.38 18.93
C GLN A 68 -22.70 -10.89 18.79
N THR A 69 -22.52 -10.39 17.57
CA THR A 69 -22.91 -9.03 17.19
C THR A 69 -24.36 -8.90 17.65
N PRO A 70 -24.70 -7.91 18.50
CA PRO A 70 -26.09 -7.69 18.85
C PRO A 70 -26.87 -7.55 17.54
N LEU A 71 -28.05 -8.16 17.47
CA LEU A 71 -28.97 -8.20 16.32
C LEU A 71 -29.53 -6.81 15.93
N LEU A 72 -28.74 -5.76 16.09
CA LEU A 72 -28.88 -4.51 15.38
C LEU A 72 -28.07 -4.67 14.09
N PHE A 73 -28.68 -4.29 12.98
CA PHE A 73 -28.22 -4.24 11.58
C PHE A 73 -26.91 -3.45 11.34
N VAL A 74 -25.92 -3.56 12.22
CA VAL A 74 -24.63 -2.89 12.10
C VAL A 74 -23.84 -3.62 11.02
N VAL A 75 -23.76 -2.99 9.85
CA VAL A 75 -22.82 -3.36 8.80
C VAL A 75 -21.41 -3.50 9.40
N GLY A 76 -20.87 -4.71 9.37
CA GLY A 76 -19.55 -5.04 9.92
C GLY A 76 -18.40 -4.35 9.17
N GLU A 77 -17.22 -4.25 9.80
CA GLU A 77 -16.07 -3.59 9.18
C GLU A 77 -15.59 -4.27 7.89
N GLU A 78 -15.78 -5.60 7.77
CA GLU A 78 -15.40 -6.37 6.60
C GLU A 78 -16.30 -6.06 5.40
N GLU A 79 -17.61 -5.89 5.64
CA GLU A 79 -18.58 -5.52 4.60
C GLU A 79 -18.34 -4.09 4.11
N ARG A 80 -17.99 -3.16 5.01
CA ARG A 80 -17.60 -1.79 4.65
C ARG A 80 -16.32 -1.78 3.80
N LEU A 81 -15.34 -2.58 4.18
CA LEU A 81 -14.12 -2.75 3.39
C LEU A 81 -14.44 -3.33 2.01
N GLU A 82 -15.33 -4.31 1.92
CA GLU A 82 -15.78 -4.90 0.66
C GLU A 82 -16.40 -3.82 -0.25
N ARG A 83 -17.37 -3.04 0.25
CA ARG A 83 -17.99 -1.95 -0.52
C ARG A 83 -16.98 -0.92 -1.01
N LEU A 84 -16.03 -0.54 -0.16
CA LEU A 84 -14.94 0.36 -0.57
C LEU A 84 -14.13 -0.23 -1.73
N VAL A 85 -13.78 -1.51 -1.64
CA VAL A 85 -12.96 -2.18 -2.65
C VAL A 85 -13.74 -2.43 -3.94
N GLU A 86 -15.03 -2.75 -3.88
CA GLU A 86 -15.92 -2.85 -5.04
C GLU A 86 -16.08 -1.50 -5.73
N GLY A 87 -16.31 -0.44 -4.94
CA GLY A 87 -16.53 0.91 -5.46
C GLY A 87 -15.28 1.56 -6.03
N PHE A 88 -14.11 1.36 -5.43
CA PHE A 88 -12.89 2.12 -5.73
C PHE A 88 -11.73 1.27 -6.26
N GLY A 89 -11.80 -0.05 -6.10
CA GLY A 89 -10.71 -0.97 -6.42
C GLY A 89 -9.67 -1.08 -5.30
N ASN A 90 -9.07 -2.28 -5.19
CA ASN A 90 -8.17 -2.64 -4.10
C ASN A 90 -6.99 -1.68 -3.92
N ASN A 91 -6.29 -1.32 -5.00
CA ASN A 91 -5.10 -0.48 -4.93
C ASN A 91 -5.45 0.94 -4.48
N ARG A 92 -6.61 1.45 -4.90
CA ARG A 92 -7.05 2.79 -4.54
C ARG A 92 -7.42 2.86 -3.06
N VAL A 93 -8.17 1.87 -2.58
CA VAL A 93 -8.49 1.74 -1.15
C VAL A 93 -7.22 1.63 -0.32
N ALA A 94 -6.22 0.86 -0.76
CA ALA A 94 -4.93 0.78 -0.06
C ALA A 94 -4.25 2.16 0.06
N SER A 95 -4.26 2.95 -1.03
CA SER A 95 -3.71 4.31 -1.02
C SER A 95 -4.49 5.25 -0.11
N LEU A 96 -5.82 5.20 -0.10
CA LEU A 96 -6.65 6.06 0.76
C LEU A 96 -6.47 5.72 2.25
N LEU A 97 -6.31 4.44 2.58
CA LEU A 97 -6.08 3.97 3.96
C LEU A 97 -4.62 4.09 4.41
N GLU A 98 -3.71 4.50 3.52
CA GLU A 98 -2.25 4.54 3.71
C GLU A 98 -1.64 3.20 4.13
N VAL A 99 -2.06 2.11 3.47
CA VAL A 99 -1.54 0.76 3.72
C VAL A 99 -0.91 0.17 2.48
N SER A 100 -0.19 -0.95 2.63
CA SER A 100 0.39 -1.66 1.49
C SER A 100 -0.72 -2.15 0.54
N GLN A 101 -0.42 -2.22 -0.76
CA GLN A 101 -1.41 -2.60 -1.77
C GLN A 101 -1.99 -4.02 -1.57
N SER A 102 -1.26 -4.90 -0.89
CA SER A 102 -1.73 -6.26 -0.59
C SER A 102 -2.61 -6.36 0.67
N GLN A 103 -2.60 -5.34 1.54
CA GLN A 103 -3.32 -5.36 2.82
C GLN A 103 -4.84 -5.52 2.65
N PRO A 104 -5.55 -4.70 1.84
CA PRO A 104 -7.00 -4.84 1.73
C PRO A 104 -7.43 -6.21 1.22
N SER A 105 -6.68 -6.77 0.26
CA SER A 105 -6.92 -8.13 -0.24
C SER A 105 -6.72 -9.20 0.84
N ARG A 106 -5.68 -9.07 1.68
CA ARG A 106 -5.42 -10.01 2.78
C ARG A 106 -6.49 -9.96 3.86
N TRP A 107 -6.99 -8.78 4.19
CA TRP A 107 -8.12 -8.60 5.11
C TRP A 107 -9.39 -9.25 4.57
N ARG A 108 -9.75 -8.95 3.33
CA ARG A 108 -10.94 -9.53 2.66
C ARG A 108 -10.88 -11.06 2.56
N GLN A 109 -9.68 -11.64 2.42
CA GLN A 109 -9.47 -13.09 2.38
C GLN A 109 -9.41 -13.73 3.77
N GLY A 110 -9.55 -12.96 4.86
CA GLY A 110 -9.41 -13.44 6.23
C GLY A 110 -7.99 -13.92 6.58
N LYS A 111 -6.99 -13.65 5.73
CA LYS A 111 -5.58 -14.04 5.96
C LYS A 111 -4.93 -13.20 7.04
N GLU A 112 -5.48 -12.01 7.28
CA GLU A 112 -5.02 -11.06 8.28
C GLU A 112 -6.25 -10.34 8.85
N ARG A 113 -6.28 -10.14 10.17
CA ARG A 113 -7.38 -9.42 10.82
C ARG A 113 -7.15 -7.92 10.74
N LEU A 114 -8.22 -7.14 10.58
CA LEU A 114 -8.14 -5.69 10.71
C LEU A 114 -7.72 -5.32 12.14
N GLY A 115 -6.58 -4.63 12.25
CA GLY A 115 -6.15 -4.02 13.51
C GLY A 115 -7.08 -2.87 13.92
N PRO A 116 -7.07 -2.44 15.21
CA PRO A 116 -7.97 -1.41 15.71
C PRO A 116 -7.86 -0.07 14.97
N VAL A 117 -6.64 0.32 14.59
CA VAL A 117 -6.38 1.56 13.83
C VAL A 117 -6.95 1.47 12.42
N SER A 118 -6.65 0.38 11.70
CA SER A 118 -7.14 0.16 10.33
C SER A 118 -8.66 0.02 10.30
N ARG A 119 -9.25 -0.66 11.30
CA ARG A 119 -10.71 -0.75 11.46
C ARG A 119 -11.34 0.64 11.55
N LYS A 120 -10.82 1.51 12.41
CA LYS A 120 -11.31 2.89 12.53
C LYS A 120 -11.18 3.64 11.19
N ARG A 121 -10.03 3.55 10.53
CA ARG A 121 -9.81 4.19 9.21
C ARG A 121 -10.79 3.70 8.14
N VAL A 122 -11.09 2.40 8.10
CA VAL A 122 -12.09 1.84 7.18
C VAL A 122 -13.48 2.39 7.46
N LEU A 123 -13.88 2.44 8.74
CA LEU A 123 -15.18 3.00 9.15
C LEU A 123 -15.31 4.47 8.78
N ASP A 124 -14.30 5.27 9.10
CA ASP A 124 -14.32 6.71 8.83
C ASP A 124 -14.31 6.99 7.32
N LEU A 125 -13.51 6.25 6.55
CA LEU A 125 -13.43 6.41 5.10
C LEU A 125 -14.74 6.00 4.40
N ASP A 126 -15.35 4.87 4.79
CA ASP A 126 -16.66 4.43 4.27
C ASP A 126 -17.73 5.48 4.54
N TYR A 127 -17.75 6.06 5.74
CA TYR A 127 -18.70 7.11 6.09
C TYR A 127 -18.51 8.40 5.27
N VAL A 128 -17.28 8.90 5.19
CA VAL A 128 -16.94 10.11 4.42
C VAL A 128 -17.27 9.94 2.93
N LEU A 129 -16.86 8.82 2.32
CA LEU A 129 -17.15 8.55 0.92
C LEU A 129 -18.66 8.39 0.68
N SER A 130 -19.39 7.73 1.57
CA SER A 130 -20.85 7.62 1.47
C SER A 130 -21.54 8.98 1.48
N ARG A 131 -20.97 9.98 2.18
CA ARG A 131 -21.51 11.34 2.20
C ARG A 131 -21.12 12.11 0.93
N LEU A 132 -19.86 12.07 0.53
CA LEU A 132 -19.37 12.73 -0.69
C LEU A 132 -20.09 12.23 -1.94
N LEU A 133 -20.35 10.93 -2.03
CA LEU A 133 -21.03 10.33 -3.19
C LEU A 133 -22.51 10.76 -3.34
N GLN A 134 -23.10 11.41 -2.34
CA GLN A 134 -24.44 11.99 -2.45
C GLN A 134 -24.44 13.33 -3.21
N ILE A 135 -23.31 14.04 -3.23
CA ILE A 135 -23.16 15.36 -3.86
C ILE A 135 -22.23 15.35 -5.06
N TYR A 136 -21.33 14.37 -5.14
CA TYR A 136 -20.32 14.26 -6.18
C TYR A 136 -20.31 12.88 -6.84
N PRO A 137 -20.04 12.81 -8.16
CA PRO A 137 -19.64 11.57 -8.79
C PRO A 137 -18.36 11.02 -8.15
N ARG A 138 -18.15 9.71 -8.27
CA ARG A 138 -17.02 8.99 -7.68
C ARG A 138 -15.66 9.64 -7.93
N GLU A 139 -15.37 9.99 -9.18
CA GLU A 139 -14.08 10.60 -9.55
C GLU A 139 -13.87 11.94 -8.84
N GLN A 140 -14.92 12.75 -8.74
CA GLN A 140 -14.86 14.05 -8.07
C GLN A 140 -14.72 13.90 -6.55
N ALA A 141 -15.36 12.89 -5.94
CA ALA A 141 -15.17 12.58 -4.52
C ALA A 141 -13.71 12.20 -4.21
N GLU A 142 -13.06 11.43 -5.09
CA GLU A 142 -11.64 11.11 -4.96
C GLU A 142 -10.73 12.34 -5.10
N ILE A 143 -11.01 13.19 -6.08
CA ILE A 143 -10.29 14.45 -6.28
C ILE A 143 -10.45 15.31 -5.03
N TRP A 144 -11.67 15.45 -4.51
CA TRP A 144 -11.94 16.23 -3.31
C TRP A 144 -11.09 15.75 -2.13
N LEU A 145 -11.06 14.43 -1.86
CA LEU A 145 -10.28 13.86 -0.76
C LEU A 145 -8.76 14.09 -0.90
N THR A 146 -8.26 14.14 -2.13
CA THR A 146 -6.82 14.20 -2.40
C THR A 146 -6.32 15.58 -2.78
N SER A 147 -7.21 16.56 -2.96
CA SER A 147 -6.91 17.96 -3.28
C SER A 147 -6.82 18.81 -2.03
N GLN A 148 -6.27 20.03 -2.18
CA GLN A 148 -6.30 21.01 -1.11
C GLN A 148 -7.73 21.53 -0.90
N ASN A 149 -8.20 21.57 0.35
CA ASN A 149 -9.54 22.05 0.68
C ASN A 149 -9.46 23.34 1.54
N SER A 150 -10.22 24.37 1.15
CA SER A 150 -10.25 25.69 1.79
C SER A 150 -10.87 25.66 3.20
N HIS A 151 -11.90 24.84 3.41
CA HIS A 151 -12.57 24.68 4.71
C HIS A 151 -11.69 23.96 5.73
N LEU A 152 -10.79 23.09 5.27
CA LEU A 152 -9.94 22.28 6.14
C LEU A 152 -8.51 22.82 6.31
N GLY A 153 -8.10 23.79 5.49
CA GLY A 153 -6.73 24.31 5.45
C GLY A 153 -5.68 23.28 5.01
N GLY A 154 -6.12 22.15 4.45
CA GLY A 154 -5.29 20.98 4.14
C GLY A 154 -5.99 20.02 3.19
N ARG A 155 -5.33 18.91 2.87
CA ARG A 155 -5.96 17.82 2.10
C ARG A 155 -6.91 17.05 3.00
N PRO A 156 -8.18 16.80 2.62
CA PRO A 156 -9.12 16.12 3.49
C PRO A 156 -8.65 14.74 3.96
N LEU A 157 -7.93 13.99 3.11
CA LEU A 157 -7.37 12.69 3.50
C LEU A 157 -6.37 12.80 4.66
N ASP A 158 -5.51 13.82 4.63
CA ASP A 158 -4.53 14.05 5.70
C ASP A 158 -5.25 14.45 7.00
N VAL A 159 -6.29 15.29 6.88
CA VAL A 159 -7.12 15.69 8.01
C VAL A 159 -7.90 14.51 8.60
N LEU A 160 -8.41 13.61 7.77
CA LEU A 160 -9.08 12.38 8.20
C LEU A 160 -8.16 11.52 9.08
N HIS A 161 -6.89 11.37 8.68
CA HIS A 161 -5.92 10.56 9.42
C HIS A 161 -5.43 11.24 10.70
N LEU A 162 -5.31 12.58 10.72
CA LEU A 162 -4.77 13.33 11.85
C LEU A 162 -5.82 13.76 12.87
N LYS A 163 -6.99 14.21 12.41
CA LYS A 163 -8.06 14.81 13.24
C LYS A 163 -9.34 13.97 13.27
N GLY A 164 -9.43 12.94 12.42
CA GLY A 164 -10.62 12.10 12.31
C GLY A 164 -11.71 12.75 11.44
N VAL A 165 -12.91 12.18 11.53
CA VAL A 165 -14.01 12.48 10.61
C VAL A 165 -14.73 13.80 10.87
N GLY A 166 -14.74 14.30 12.10
CA GLY A 166 -15.55 15.47 12.51
C GLY A 166 -15.40 16.68 11.58
N PRO A 167 -14.17 17.21 11.39
CA PRO A 167 -13.96 18.37 10.52
C PRO A 167 -14.38 18.13 9.06
N LEU A 168 -14.25 16.88 8.56
CA LEU A 168 -14.62 16.56 7.19
C LEU A 168 -16.13 16.63 6.99
N ILE A 169 -16.93 16.23 7.98
CA ILE A 169 -18.39 16.31 7.88
C ILE A 169 -18.85 17.76 7.82
N GLU A 170 -18.30 18.61 8.68
CA GLU A 170 -18.59 20.06 8.64
C GLU A 170 -18.23 20.67 7.28
N ALA A 171 -17.07 20.28 6.70
CA ALA A 171 -16.68 20.74 5.37
C ALA A 171 -17.59 20.20 4.26
N ILE A 172 -18.03 18.94 4.34
CA ILE A 172 -18.95 18.35 3.36
C ILE A 172 -20.33 18.99 3.43
N ASP A 173 -20.84 19.24 4.63
CA ASP A 173 -22.14 19.88 4.82
C ASP A 173 -22.10 21.34 4.33
N ALA A 174 -21.01 22.09 4.57
CA ALA A 174 -20.82 23.43 4.00
C ALA A 174 -20.80 23.43 2.46
N GLU A 175 -20.15 22.45 1.84
CA GLU A 175 -20.11 22.29 0.38
C GLU A 175 -21.49 21.93 -0.18
N ALA A 176 -22.23 21.09 0.53
CA ALA A 176 -23.61 20.72 0.17
C ALA A 176 -24.54 21.94 0.24
N GLU A 177 -24.46 22.75 1.30
CA GLU A 177 -25.22 24.00 1.42
C GLU A 177 -24.94 24.98 0.27
N GLY A 178 -23.68 25.07 -0.18
CA GLY A 178 -23.30 25.87 -1.34
C GLY A 178 -23.74 25.28 -2.68
N ALA A 179 -23.94 23.97 -2.78
CA ALA A 179 -24.39 23.29 -4.00
C ALA A 179 -25.91 23.42 -4.25
N PHE A 180 -26.69 23.72 -3.21
CA PHE A 180 -28.16 23.88 -3.30
C PHE A 180 -28.62 25.35 -3.32
N ALA A 181 -27.71 26.32 -3.18
CA ALA A 181 -27.99 27.76 -3.22
C ALA A 181 -27.99 28.32 -4.65
#